data_AF-A0A1B1TAC1-F1
#
_entry.id   AF-A0A1B1TAC1-F1
#
_cell.length_a   1.000
_cell.length_b   1.000
_cell.length_c   1.000
_cell.angle_alpha   90.00
_cell.angle_beta   90.00
_cell.angle_gamma   90.00
#
_symmetry.space_group_name_H-M   'P 1'
#
loop_
_entity.id
_entity.type
_entity.pdbx_description
1 polymer ?
#
loop_
_entity_poly.entity_id
_entity_poly.type
_entity_poly.pdbx_seq_one_letter_code
_entity_poly.pdbx_strand_id
1 'polypeptide(L)'
;MGQTNLNDFFQIISKPGKIIEYSLCQKRHSPITGIYDLAVTEHLFPATVEDIFNLEQHVRTIDQKLISYSKQDVVIIYLTGLTILTQAFYIWLVSIIEQARIHPKIILGHYDRAGKQFRFYDSQSSRSYQKSEITSLIA
;
A
#
# COMPACT_ATOMS: atom_id res chain seq x y z
N MET A 1 -25.08 34.42 14.75
CA MET A 1 -24.94 33.64 13.50
C MET A 1 -23.53 33.89 12.99
N GLY A 2 -22.59 33.01 13.30
CA GLY A 2 -21.19 33.16 12.86
C GLY A 2 -21.07 32.76 11.39
N GLN A 3 -20.59 33.68 10.56
CA GLN A 3 -20.20 33.36 9.19
C GLN A 3 -18.98 32.43 9.27
N THR A 4 -19.19 31.14 9.00
CA THR A 4 -18.07 30.22 8.75
C THR A 4 -17.33 30.74 7.52
N ASN A 5 -16.08 31.11 7.71
CA ASN A 5 -15.26 31.71 6.67
C ASN A 5 -15.08 30.69 5.54
N LEU A 6 -15.46 31.05 4.31
CA LEU A 6 -15.23 30.20 3.12
C LEU A 6 -13.76 29.80 2.98
N ASN A 7 -12.84 30.61 3.52
CA ASN A 7 -11.42 30.29 3.56
C ASN A 7 -11.08 29.09 4.47
N ASP A 8 -11.87 28.80 5.50
CA ASP A 8 -11.70 27.57 6.31
C ASP A 8 -12.20 26.34 5.52
N PHE A 9 -13.21 26.52 4.66
CA PHE A 9 -13.70 25.47 3.75
C PHE A 9 -12.68 25.16 2.65
N PHE A 10 -11.96 26.18 2.17
CA PHE A 10 -10.82 26.02 1.27
C PHE A 10 -9.50 25.67 2.00
N GLN A 11 -9.41 25.68 3.33
CA GLN A 11 -8.29 25.03 4.02
C GLN A 11 -8.54 23.52 4.23
N ILE A 12 -9.76 23.06 3.97
CA ILE A 12 -10.07 21.67 3.58
C ILE A 12 -9.76 21.46 2.08
N ILE A 13 -8.91 22.31 1.47
CA ILE A 13 -8.16 21.90 0.28
C ILE A 13 -7.22 20.79 0.73
N SER A 14 -7.68 19.57 0.47
CA SER A 14 -6.90 18.36 0.19
C SER A 14 -5.40 18.53 0.36
N LYS A 15 -4.83 18.00 1.45
CA LYS A 15 -3.41 17.66 1.45
C LYS A 15 -3.15 16.84 0.19
N PRO A 16 -2.12 17.17 -0.62
CA PRO A 16 -1.77 16.32 -1.73
C PRO A 16 -1.56 14.90 -1.19
N GLY A 17 -2.11 13.92 -1.90
CA GLY A 17 -1.87 12.53 -1.59
C GLY A 17 -0.37 12.27 -1.50
N LYS A 18 0.04 11.31 -0.68
CA LYS A 18 1.44 10.84 -0.70
C LYS A 18 1.50 9.43 -1.26
N ILE A 19 2.65 9.11 -1.84
CA ILE A 19 3.00 7.73 -2.16
C ILE A 19 3.75 7.16 -0.97
N ILE A 20 3.23 6.05 -0.43
CA ILE A 20 3.86 5.28 0.64
C ILE A 20 4.25 3.93 0.08
N GLU A 21 5.45 3.47 0.42
CA GLU A 21 6.02 2.24 -0.10
C GLU A 21 6.29 1.26 1.04
N TYR A 22 5.74 0.05 0.96
CA TYR A 22 5.96 -1.02 1.93
C TYR A 22 6.47 -2.28 1.25
N SER A 23 7.48 -2.92 1.81
CA SER A 23 7.67 -4.34 1.58
C SER A 23 6.62 -5.14 2.34
N LEU A 24 6.16 -6.27 1.79
CA LEU A 24 5.25 -7.14 2.54
C LEU A 24 5.93 -7.64 3.84
N CYS A 25 7.21 -8.02 3.76
CA CYS A 25 7.97 -8.54 4.89
C CYS A 25 9.37 -7.90 4.93
N GLN A 26 9.91 -7.70 6.13
CA GLN A 26 11.24 -7.14 6.32
C GLN A 26 12.34 -8.11 5.84
N LYS A 27 13.24 -7.64 4.97
CA LYS A 27 14.57 -8.25 4.68
C LYS A 27 14.62 -9.76 4.37
N ARG A 28 13.54 -10.38 3.87
CA ARG A 28 13.60 -11.78 3.40
C ARG A 28 14.34 -11.97 2.08
N HIS A 29 14.44 -10.91 1.28
CA HIS A 29 15.10 -10.89 -0.02
C HIS A 29 15.99 -9.65 -0.17
N SER A 30 16.69 -9.54 -1.31
CA SER A 30 17.49 -8.37 -1.68
C SER A 30 16.74 -7.05 -1.43
N PRO A 31 17.45 -5.96 -1.09
CA PRO A 31 16.83 -4.65 -0.92
C PRO A 31 15.93 -4.30 -2.10
N ILE A 32 14.71 -3.85 -1.79
CA ILE A 32 13.74 -3.41 -2.78
C ILE A 32 14.02 -1.95 -3.09
N THR A 33 14.29 -1.65 -4.36
CA THR A 33 14.38 -0.28 -4.85
C THR A 33 12.98 0.19 -5.25
N GLY A 34 12.51 1.24 -4.60
CA GLY A 34 11.19 1.81 -4.76
C GLY A 34 11.00 2.66 -6.02
N ILE A 35 9.83 3.28 -6.15
CA ILE A 35 9.48 4.13 -7.29
C ILE A 35 10.23 5.48 -7.33
N TYR A 36 11.02 5.80 -6.31
CA TYR A 36 11.91 6.95 -6.30
C TYR A 36 13.39 6.57 -6.39
N ASP A 37 13.69 5.32 -6.77
CA ASP A 37 15.07 4.77 -6.77
C ASP A 37 15.74 4.73 -5.39
N LEU A 38 14.94 4.85 -4.33
CA LEU A 38 15.37 4.74 -2.94
C LEU A 38 15.04 3.35 -2.40
N ALA A 39 15.80 2.88 -1.41
CA ALA A 39 15.50 1.63 -0.74
C ALA A 39 14.19 1.73 0.05
N VAL A 40 13.31 0.74 -0.12
CA VAL A 40 12.07 0.62 0.68
C VAL A 40 12.43 0.08 2.07
N THR A 41 12.23 0.90 3.10
CA THR A 41 12.58 0.57 4.49
C THR A 41 11.38 0.13 5.32
N GLU A 42 10.21 0.63 4.98
CA GLU A 42 8.95 0.29 5.64
C GLU A 42 8.47 -1.10 5.21
N HIS A 43 7.89 -1.83 6.15
CA HIS A 43 7.44 -3.21 5.94
C HIS A 43 6.14 -3.47 6.70
N LEU A 44 5.25 -4.32 6.18
CA LEU A 44 4.03 -4.71 6.90
C LEU A 44 4.34 -5.71 8.02
N PHE A 45 5.08 -6.77 7.70
CA PHE A 45 5.46 -7.83 8.63
C PHE A 45 6.96 -7.82 8.96
N PRO A 46 7.35 -8.20 10.20
CA PRO A 46 8.76 -8.40 10.56
C PRO A 46 9.38 -9.55 9.76
N ALA A 47 10.71 -9.68 9.80
CA ALA A 47 11.44 -10.71 9.05
C ALA A 47 11.03 -12.13 9.46
N THR A 48 10.81 -12.31 10.76
CA THR A 48 10.33 -13.55 11.38
C THR A 48 8.95 -13.32 11.95
N VAL A 49 8.02 -14.20 11.60
CA VAL A 49 6.66 -14.25 12.13
C VAL A 49 6.55 -15.54 12.92
N GLU A 50 6.30 -15.44 14.22
CA GLU A 50 6.32 -16.58 15.16
C GLU A 50 5.16 -17.54 14.90
N ASP A 51 3.94 -17.00 14.72
CA ASP A 51 2.76 -17.77 14.35
C ASP A 51 2.32 -17.42 12.93
N ILE A 52 2.90 -18.12 11.96
CA ILE A 52 2.60 -17.86 10.55
C ILE A 52 1.17 -18.20 10.18
N PHE A 53 0.49 -19.10 10.90
CA PHE A 53 -0.87 -19.52 10.60
C PHE A 53 -1.94 -18.68 11.30
N ASN A 54 -1.55 -17.73 12.17
CA ASN A 54 -2.46 -16.77 12.78
C ASN A 54 -2.93 -15.70 11.79
N LEU A 55 -3.82 -16.11 10.88
CA LEU A 55 -4.38 -15.26 9.83
C LEU A 55 -5.08 -14.03 10.39
N GLU A 56 -5.82 -14.17 11.49
CA GLU A 56 -6.54 -13.06 12.14
C GLU A 56 -5.56 -11.97 12.59
N GLN A 57 -4.48 -12.35 13.26
CA GLN A 57 -3.43 -11.41 13.67
C GLN A 57 -2.77 -10.74 12.46
N HIS A 58 -2.56 -11.48 11.36
CA HIS A 58 -1.96 -10.92 10.16
C HIS A 58 -2.85 -9.86 9.51
N VAL A 59 -4.14 -10.16 9.35
CA VAL A 59 -5.14 -9.21 8.83
C VAL A 59 -5.22 -7.97 9.72
N ARG A 60 -5.26 -8.15 11.05
CA ARG A 60 -5.26 -7.03 12.00
C ARG A 60 -4.01 -6.17 11.90
N THR A 61 -2.84 -6.78 11.71
CA THR A 61 -1.57 -6.06 11.54
C THR A 61 -1.59 -5.18 10.29
N ILE A 62 -2.10 -5.70 9.18
CA ILE A 62 -2.25 -4.94 7.93
C ILE A 62 -3.22 -3.78 8.15
N ASP A 63 -4.38 -4.05 8.75
CA ASP A 63 -5.40 -3.04 9.01
C ASP A 63 -4.85 -1.90 9.87
N GLN A 64 -4.18 -2.21 10.98
CA GLN A 64 -3.57 -1.21 11.85
C GLN A 64 -2.55 -0.32 11.14
N LYS A 65 -1.77 -0.87 10.21
CA LYS A 65 -0.79 -0.09 9.44
C LYS A 65 -1.44 0.79 8.38
N LEU A 66 -2.46 0.27 7.70
CA LEU A 66 -2.98 0.91 6.49
C LEU A 66 -4.24 1.75 6.70
N ILE A 67 -5.00 1.53 7.78
CA ILE A 67 -6.27 2.23 8.05
C ILE A 67 -6.11 3.75 8.26
N SER A 68 -4.92 4.19 8.66
CA SER A 68 -4.65 5.62 8.91
C SER A 68 -4.48 6.46 7.64
N TYR A 69 -4.33 5.81 6.49
CA TYR A 69 -4.14 6.50 5.21
C TYR A 69 -5.47 6.88 4.57
N SER A 70 -5.46 8.03 3.91
CA SER A 70 -6.64 8.60 3.25
C SER A 70 -6.82 8.01 1.85
N LYS A 71 -8.02 8.16 1.28
CA LYS A 71 -8.31 7.78 -0.12
C LYS A 71 -7.46 8.50 -1.17
N GLN A 72 -6.83 9.61 -0.80
CA GLN A 72 -5.97 10.40 -1.70
C GLN A 72 -4.55 9.84 -1.73
N ASP A 73 -4.17 9.04 -0.74
CA ASP A 73 -2.87 8.40 -0.66
C ASP A 73 -2.79 7.19 -1.60
N VAL A 74 -1.58 6.94 -2.09
CA VAL A 74 -1.25 5.74 -2.86
C VAL A 74 -0.30 4.90 -2.02
N VAL A 75 -0.68 3.66 -1.74
CA VAL A 75 0.17 2.70 -1.04
C VAL A 75 0.65 1.64 -2.02
N ILE A 76 1.96 1.51 -2.16
CA ILE A 76 2.59 0.47 -2.96
C ILE A 76 3.04 -0.66 -2.04
N ILE A 77 2.52 -1.87 -2.26
CA ILE A 77 2.91 -3.08 -1.52
C ILE A 77 3.76 -3.96 -2.42
N TYR A 78 5.05 -4.09 -2.09
CA TYR A 78 5.96 -4.99 -2.77
C TYR A 78 5.83 -6.41 -2.20
N LEU A 79 5.26 -7.31 -3.00
CA LEU A 79 4.94 -8.68 -2.59
C LEU A 79 6.22 -9.54 -2.59
N THR A 80 6.92 -9.51 -1.46
CA THR A 80 8.23 -10.14 -1.23
C THR A 80 8.21 -11.12 -0.03
N GLY A 81 7.02 -11.49 0.43
CA GLY A 81 6.82 -12.34 1.62
C GLY A 81 6.45 -13.79 1.29
N LEU A 82 6.28 -14.57 2.36
CA LEU A 82 5.75 -15.94 2.29
C LEU A 82 4.32 -15.95 1.76
N THR A 83 3.94 -17.05 1.09
CA THR A 83 2.60 -17.25 0.53
C THR A 83 1.49 -16.95 1.52
N ILE A 84 1.64 -17.34 2.79
CA ILE A 84 0.61 -17.13 3.82
C ILE A 84 0.41 -15.65 4.14
N LEU A 85 1.48 -14.86 4.24
CA LEU A 85 1.37 -13.41 4.48
C LEU A 85 0.77 -12.69 3.26
N THR A 86 1.11 -13.15 2.06
CA THR A 86 0.51 -12.65 0.82
C THR A 86 -0.99 -12.97 0.78
N GLN A 87 -1.39 -14.18 1.18
CA GLN A 87 -2.81 -14.57 1.30
C GLN A 87 -3.54 -13.72 2.35
N ALA A 88 -2.94 -13.49 3.52
CA ALA A 88 -3.51 -12.61 4.53
C ALA A 88 -3.74 -11.19 4.00
N PHE A 89 -2.77 -10.66 3.24
CA PHE A 89 -2.90 -9.37 2.58
C PHE A 89 -4.07 -9.34 1.58
N TYR A 90 -4.20 -10.36 0.72
CA TYR A 90 -5.31 -10.44 -0.21
C TYR A 90 -6.67 -10.57 0.49
N ILE A 91 -6.76 -11.35 1.56
CA ILE A 91 -7.99 -11.48 2.35
C ILE A 91 -8.39 -10.13 2.95
N TRP A 92 -7.43 -9.40 3.54
CA TRP A 92 -7.67 -8.04 4.03
C TRP A 92 -8.14 -7.11 2.90
N LEU A 93 -7.46 -7.14 1.75
CA LEU A 93 -7.77 -6.28 0.60
C LEU A 93 -9.19 -6.53 0.07
N VAL A 94 -9.58 -7.80 -0.09
CA VAL A 94 -10.94 -8.15 -0.51
C VAL A 94 -11.96 -7.68 0.52
N SER A 95 -11.68 -7.91 1.81
CA SER A 95 -12.57 -7.49 2.90
C SER A 95 -12.83 -5.99 2.94
N ILE A 96 -11.81 -5.13 2.74
CA ILE A 96 -12.01 -3.67 2.74
C ILE A 96 -12.77 -3.18 1.51
N ILE A 97 -12.57 -3.84 0.35
CA ILE A 97 -13.29 -3.51 -0.90
C ILE A 97 -14.77 -3.87 -0.76
N GLU A 98 -15.07 -5.09 -0.30
CA GLU A 98 -16.43 -5.57 -0.10
C GLU A 98 -17.20 -4.74 0.93
N GLN A 99 -16.52 -4.29 1.99
CA GLN A 99 -17.11 -3.42 3.01
C GLN A 99 -17.19 -1.94 2.59
N ALA A 100 -16.76 -1.59 1.37
CA ALA A 100 -16.67 -0.22 0.87
C ALA A 100 -15.96 0.75 1.85
N ARG A 101 -14.96 0.25 2.58
CA ARG A 101 -14.21 1.05 3.55
C ARG A 101 -13.36 2.07 2.79
N ILE A 102 -13.37 3.32 3.25
CA ILE A 102 -12.50 4.35 2.70
C ILE A 102 -11.05 3.95 3.03
N HIS A 103 -10.26 3.67 2.00
CA HIS A 103 -8.88 3.21 2.13
C HIS A 103 -8.02 3.86 1.03
N PRO A 104 -6.68 3.92 1.19
CA PRO A 104 -5.80 4.47 0.15
C PRO A 104 -5.85 3.63 -1.12
N LYS A 105 -5.48 4.22 -2.26
CA LYS A 105 -5.30 3.46 -3.49
C LYS A 105 -4.16 2.46 -3.31
N ILE A 106 -4.43 1.18 -3.51
CA ILE A 106 -3.42 0.12 -3.36
C ILE A 106 -2.85 -0.25 -4.73
N ILE A 107 -1.52 -0.23 -4.83
CA ILE A 107 -0.77 -0.72 -5.99
C ILE A 107 0.10 -1.90 -5.54
N LEU A 108 0.03 -3.00 -6.28
CA LEU A 108 0.80 -4.21 -6.01
C LEU A 108 2.07 -4.21 -6.86
N GLY A 109 3.23 -4.25 -6.21
CA GLY A 109 4.52 -4.45 -6.85
C GLY A 109 4.88 -5.94 -6.88
N HIS A 110 4.76 -6.57 -8.06
CA HIS A 110 5.17 -7.95 -8.28
C HIS A 110 6.55 -8.02 -8.95
N TYR A 111 7.47 -8.79 -8.36
CA TYR A 111 8.80 -8.93 -8.95
C TYR A 111 8.77 -9.86 -10.17
N ASP A 112 9.03 -9.30 -11.36
CA ASP A 112 9.24 -10.05 -12.58
C ASP A 112 10.68 -10.55 -12.63
N ARG A 113 10.86 -11.86 -12.47
CA ARG A 113 12.18 -12.51 -12.47
C ARG A 113 12.88 -12.43 -13.83
N ALA A 114 12.13 -12.48 -14.93
CA ALA A 114 12.70 -12.44 -16.27
C ALA A 114 13.20 -11.03 -16.61
N GLY A 115 12.38 -10.02 -16.31
CA GLY A 115 12.74 -8.62 -16.48
C GLY A 115 13.65 -8.05 -15.38
N LYS A 116 13.84 -8.78 -14.27
CA LYS A 116 14.58 -8.34 -13.07
C LYS A 116 14.10 -6.99 -12.52
N GLN A 117 12.80 -6.76 -12.56
CA GLN A 117 12.18 -5.50 -12.15
C GLN A 117 10.78 -5.73 -11.57
N PHE A 118 10.24 -4.75 -10.84
CA PHE A 118 8.86 -4.82 -10.39
C PHE A 118 7.89 -4.37 -11.48
N ARG A 119 6.77 -5.10 -11.60
CA ARG A 119 5.59 -4.71 -12.36
C ARG A 119 4.51 -4.26 -11.38
N PHE A 120 3.84 -3.16 -11.69
CA PHE A 120 2.90 -2.51 -10.79
C PHE A 120 1.48 -2.65 -11.29
N TYR A 121 0.57 -3.04 -10.40
CA TYR A 121 -0.84 -3.29 -10.74
C TYR A 121 -1.76 -2.62 -9.74
N ASP A 122 -2.78 -1.93 -10.26
CA ASP A 122 -3.90 -1.44 -9.49
C ASP A 122 -4.66 -2.60 -8.85
N SER A 123 -4.84 -2.57 -7.54
CA SER A 123 -5.44 -3.71 -6.84
C SER A 123 -6.94 -3.88 -7.09
N GLN A 124 -7.62 -2.85 -7.61
CA GLN A 124 -9.06 -2.87 -7.87
C GLN A 124 -9.37 -3.08 -9.35
N SER A 125 -8.64 -2.39 -10.24
CA SER A 125 -8.90 -2.43 -11.69
C SER A 125 -7.99 -3.39 -12.45
N SER A 126 -6.97 -3.96 -11.80
CA SER A 126 -5.89 -4.73 -12.46
C SER A 126 -5.13 -3.97 -13.54
N ARG A 127 -5.33 -2.65 -13.67
CA ARG A 127 -4.55 -1.80 -14.58
C ARG A 127 -3.08 -1.86 -14.19
N SER A 128 -2.22 -2.15 -15.16
CA SER A 128 -0.77 -2.06 -14.99
C SER A 128 -0.28 -0.61 -15.09
N TYR A 129 0.74 -0.25 -14.31
CA TYR A 129 1.40 1.06 -14.37
C TYR A 129 2.90 0.91 -14.63
N GLN A 130 3.45 1.88 -15.37
CA GLN A 130 4.86 2.22 -15.31
C GLN A 130 5.17 3.06 -14.08
N LYS A 131 6.42 3.02 -13.61
CA LYS A 131 6.90 3.79 -12.46
C LYS A 131 6.59 5.29 -12.57
N SER A 132 6.78 5.89 -13.75
CA SER A 132 6.48 7.30 -14.05
C SER A 132 4.99 7.64 -14.05
N GLU A 133 4.12 6.67 -14.28
CA GLU A 133 2.66 6.87 -14.19
C GLU A 133 2.23 6.93 -12.73
N ILE A 134 2.88 6.17 -11.83
CA ILE A 134 2.51 6.12 -10.41
C ILE A 134 2.77 7.44 -9.72
N THR A 135 3.93 8.08 -9.98
CA THR A 135 4.25 9.40 -9.42
C THR A 135 3.24 10.47 -9.79
N SER A 136 2.55 10.30 -10.92
CA SER A 136 1.51 11.22 -11.41
C SER A 136 0.14 10.98 -10.76
N LEU A 137 -0.04 9.96 -9.92
CA LEU A 137 -1.33 9.64 -9.28
C LEU A 137 -1.67 10.55 -8.09
N ILE A 138 -0.68 11.26 -7.56
CA ILE A 138 -0.82 12.17 -6.42
C ILE A 138 -0.63 13.65 -6.81
N ALA A 139 -0.53 13.92 -8.11
CA ALA A 139 -0.31 15.25 -8.69
C ALA A 139 -1.59 16.09 -8.75
#